data_AF-A0A093XRN7-F1
#
_entry.id   AF-A0A093XRN7-F1
#
_cell.length_a   1.000
_cell.length_b   1.000
_cell.length_c   1.000
_cell.angle_alpha   90.00
_cell.angle_beta   90.00
_cell.angle_gamma   90.00
#
_symmetry.space_group_name_H-M   'P 1'
#
loop_
_entity.id
_entity.type
_entity.pdbx_description
1 polymer ?
#
loop_
_entity_poly.entity_id
_entity_poly.type
_entity_poly.pdbx_seq_one_letter_code
_entity_poly.pdbx_strand_id
1 'polypeptide(L)' 'DLDRLYAAVKAERGTLDIVFANAGTGSPVPLGEITVEHCDEALDTNIKGTIFTVQKALPLMKSGGSIVLTGSSVR' A
#
# COMPACT_ATOMS: atom_id res chain seq x y z
N ASP A 1 11.46 -6.36 0.03
CA ASP A 1 11.22 -5.06 0.67
C ASP A 1 10.98 -4.00 -0.41
N LEU A 2 10.47 -2.82 -0.01
CA LEU A 2 10.12 -1.72 -0.93
C LEU A 2 11.33 -0.97 -1.49
N ASP A 3 12.46 -0.95 -0.77
CA ASP A 3 13.66 -0.25 -1.23
C ASP A 3 14.24 -0.93 -2.46
N ARG A 4 14.37 -2.25 -2.42
CA ARG A 4 14.80 -3.04 -3.58
C ARG A 4 13.85 -2.88 -4.77
N LEU A 5 12.54 -2.84 -4.52
CA LEU A 5 11.53 -2.66 -5.56
C LEU A 5 11.70 -1.31 -6.27
N TYR A 6 11.73 -0.21 -5.52
CA TYR A 6 11.80 1.12 -6.11
C TYR A 6 13.19 1.44 -6.70
N ALA A 7 14.25 0.82 -6.19
CA ALA A 7 15.57 0.87 -6.83
C ALA A 7 15.53 0.26 -8.25
N ALA A 8 14.89 -0.90 -8.43
CA ALA A 8 14.74 -1.55 -9.74
C ALA A 8 13.87 -0.71 -10.68
N VAL A 9 12.73 -0.21 -10.21
CA VAL A 9 11.85 0.69 -10.99
C VAL A 9 12.60 1.92 -11.47
N LYS A 10 13.38 2.56 -10.58
CA LYS A 10 14.20 3.72 -10.94
C LYS A 10 15.24 3.37 -12.01
N ALA A 11 15.92 2.23 -11.88
CA ALA A 11 16.91 1.80 -12.86
C ALA A 11 16.31 1.53 -14.25
N GLU A 12 15.12 0.92 -14.31
CA GLU A 12 14.50 0.49 -15.57
C GLU A 12 13.62 1.55 -16.25
N ARG A 13 13.05 2.48 -15.47
CA ARG A 13 12.05 3.45 -15.94
C ARG A 13 12.33 4.90 -15.54
N GLY A 14 13.23 5.14 -14.59
CA GLY A 14 13.62 6.47 -14.09
C GLY A 14 12.57 7.14 -13.19
N THR A 15 11.31 7.16 -13.65
CA THR A 15 10.21 7.93 -13.05
C THR A 15 8.88 7.19 -13.15
N LEU A 16 7.89 7.63 -12.37
CA LEU A 16 6.54 7.09 -12.31
C LEU A 16 5.50 8.15 -12.69
N ASP A 17 4.56 7.76 -13.56
CA ASP A 17 3.39 8.56 -13.91
C ASP A 17 2.21 8.22 -12.98
N ILE A 18 2.04 6.95 -12.62
CA ILE A 18 0.94 6.46 -11.79
C ILE A 18 1.46 5.44 -10.77
N VAL A 19 0.97 5.54 -9.54
CA VAL A 19 1.07 4.48 -8.53
C VAL A 19 -0.34 4.03 -8.18
N PHE A 20 -0.61 2.73 -8.38
CA PHE A 20 -1.85 2.10 -7.97
C PHE A 20 -1.57 1.21 -6.76
N ALA A 21 -1.81 1.73 -5.56
CA ALA A 21 -1.60 1.00 -4.32
C ALA A 21 -2.91 0.32 -3.90
N ASN A 22 -3.03 -0.95 -4.29
CA ASN A 22 -4.13 -1.81 -3.87
C ASN A 22 -3.63 -2.83 -2.85
N ALA A 23 -3.77 -2.46 -1.58
CA ALA A 23 -3.55 -3.35 -0.45
C ALA A 23 -4.86 -3.48 0.33
N GLY A 24 -5.29 -4.72 0.51
CA GLY A 24 -6.55 -5.06 1.14
C GLY A 24 -6.56 -6.54 1.45
N THR A 25 -6.33 -6.88 2.70
CA THR A 25 -6.58 -8.21 3.26
C THR A 25 -7.42 -8.08 4.52
N GLY A 26 -8.13 -9.14 4.85
CA GLY A 26 -8.92 -9.21 6.06
C GLY A 26 -9.21 -10.66 6.42
N SER A 27 -9.23 -10.93 7.71
CA SER A 27 -9.62 -12.21 8.27
C SER A 27 -11.03 -12.06 8.83
N PRO A 28 -12.07 -12.56 8.13
CA PRO A 28 -13.44 -12.38 8.56
C PRO A 28 -13.71 -13.26 9.79
N VAL A 29 -13.75 -12.63 10.97
CA VAL A 29 -14.08 -13.28 12.25
C VAL A 29 -15.24 -12.54 12.94
N PRO A 30 -16.05 -13.23 13.77
CA PRO A 30 -17.07 -12.57 14.57
C PRO A 30 -16.50 -11.48 15.47
N LEU A 31 -17.26 -10.42 15.74
CA LEU A 31 -16.80 -9.27 16.54
C LEU A 31 -16.22 -9.68 17.91
N GLY A 32 -16.82 -10.68 18.56
CA GLY A 32 -16.36 -11.18 19.86
C GLY A 32 -15.11 -12.06 19.82
N GLU A 33 -14.61 -12.38 18.63
CA GLU A 33 -13.46 -13.26 18.39
C GLU A 33 -12.28 -12.51 17.75
N ILE A 34 -12.41 -11.20 17.48
CA ILE A 34 -11.31 -10.38 16.97
C ILE A 34 -10.19 -10.36 18.01
N THR A 35 -8.99 -10.76 17.58
CA THR A 35 -7.77 -10.70 18.38
C THR A 35 -6.90 -9.52 17.94
N VAL A 36 -5.86 -9.22 18.73
CA VAL A 36 -4.89 -8.17 18.38
C VAL A 36 -4.16 -8.50 17.08
N GLU A 37 -3.85 -9.77 16.85
CA GLU A 37 -3.16 -10.24 15.65
C GLU A 37 -3.99 -9.99 14.39
N HIS A 38 -5.31 -10.14 14.46
CA HIS A 38 -6.21 -9.80 13.35
C HIS A 38 -6.18 -8.29 13.03
N CYS A 39 -6.15 -7.44 14.08
CA CYS A 39 -6.02 -6.00 13.91
C CYS A 39 -4.65 -5.62 13.33
N ASP A 40 -3.58 -6.20 13.85
CA ASP A 40 -2.22 -5.96 13.39
C ASP A 40 -2.07 -6.36 11.93
N GLU A 41 -2.58 -7.53 11.51
CA GLU A 41 -2.54 -7.95 10.11
C GLU A 41 -3.20 -6.94 9.16
N ALA A 42 -4.39 -6.44 9.55
CA ALA A 42 -5.14 -5.46 8.79
C ALA A 42 -4.42 -4.10 8.74
N LEU A 43 -3.90 -3.61 9.87
CA LEU A 43 -3.15 -2.35 9.95
C LEU A 43 -1.82 -2.43 9.19
N ASP A 44 -1.13 -3.57 9.29
CA ASP A 44 0.15 -3.82 8.64
C ASP A 44 0.02 -3.82 7.13
N THR A 45 -1.00 -4.49 6.60
CA THR A 45 -1.19 -4.61 5.16
C THR A 45 -1.91 -3.38 4.60
N ASN A 46 -3.10 -3.07 5.12
CA ASN A 46 -4.02 -2.12 4.47
C ASN A 46 -3.61 -0.67 4.70
N ILE A 47 -3.01 -0.38 5.86
CA ILE A 47 -2.57 0.98 6.22
C ILE A 47 -1.07 1.14 6.01
N LYS A 48 -0.24 0.43 6.79
CA LYS A 48 1.22 0.60 6.74
C LYS A 48 1.78 0.23 5.36
N GLY A 49 1.34 -0.88 4.78
CA GLY A 49 1.74 -1.32 3.44
C GLY A 49 1.47 -0.26 2.38
N THR A 50 0.27 0.33 2.38
CA THR A 50 -0.11 1.42 1.46
C THR A 50 0.70 2.68 1.68
N ILE A 51 0.84 3.14 2.93
CA ILE A 51 1.61 4.34 3.28
C ILE A 51 3.06 4.22 2.83
N PHE A 52 3.73 3.13 3.20
CA PHE A 52 5.15 2.97 2.89
C PHE A 52 5.39 2.73 1.39
N THR A 53 4.45 2.09 0.69
CA THR A 53 4.48 1.98 -0.78
C THR A 53 4.47 3.37 -1.41
N VAL A 54 3.55 4.25 -1.00
CA VAL A 54 3.46 5.62 -1.50
C VAL A 54 4.69 6.43 -1.10
N GLN A 55 5.10 6.38 0.16
CA GLN A 55 6.25 7.13 0.66
C GLN A 55 7.52 6.86 -0.15
N LYS A 56 7.76 5.61 -0.52
CA LYS A 56 8.92 5.23 -1.35
C LYS A 56 8.74 5.59 -2.84
N ALA A 57 7.51 5.68 -3.32
CA ALA A 57 7.22 6.08 -4.70
C ALA A 57 7.41 7.59 -4.94
N LEU A 58 7.07 8.43 -3.95
CA LEU A 58 7.03 9.89 -4.09
C LEU A 58 8.27 10.51 -4.75
N PRO A 59 9.51 10.12 -4.41
CA PRO A 59 10.71 10.69 -5.04
C PRO A 59 10.86 10.37 -6.54
N LEU A 60 10.12 9.39 -7.06
CA LEU A 60 10.14 8.99 -8.46
C LEU A 60 8.94 9.53 -9.25
N MET A 61 7.95 10.12 -8.58
CA MET A 61 6.74 10.63 -9.23
C MET A 61 7.04 11.88 -10.06
N LYS A 62 6.51 11.93 -11.29
CA LYS A 62 6.54 13.13 -12.13
C LYS A 62 5.56 14.19 -11.63
N SER A 63 5.82 15.44 -11.99
CA SER A 63 4.81 16.50 -11.90
C SER A 63 3.57 16.12 -12.70
N GLY A 64 2.38 16.26 -12.10
CA GLY A 64 1.11 15.83 -12.69
C GLY A 64 0.82 14.32 -12.62
N GLY A 65 1.71 13.53 -12.01
CA GLY A 65 1.45 12.12 -11.75
C GLY A 65 0.34 11.88 -10.71
N SER A 66 -0.21 10.66 -10.69
CA SER A 66 -1.35 10.31 -9.83
C SER A 66 -1.06 9.12 -8.91
N ILE A 67 -1.62 9.18 -7.71
CA ILE A 67 -1.63 8.06 -6.75
C ILE A 67 -3.07 7.63 -6.55
N VAL A 68 -3.34 6.36 -6.78
CA VAL A 68 -4.65 5.75 -6.62
C VAL A 68 -4.57 4.76 -5.46
N LEU A 69 -5.39 4.98 -4.43
CA LEU A 69 -5.53 4.10 -3.29
C LEU A 69 -6.89 3.42 -3.36
N THR A 70 -6.90 2.10 -3.23
CA THR A 70 -8.15 1.35 -3.18
C THR A 70 -8.63 1.23 -1.74
N GLY A 71 -9.92 1.44 -1.52
CA GLY A 71 -10.57 1.16 -0.24
C GLY A 71 -11.84 0.35 -0.46
N SER A 72 -12.20 -0.43 0.55
CA SER A 72 -13.47 -1.16 0.61
C SER A 72 -14.22 -0.72 1.86
N SER A 73 -15.54 -0.56 1.75
CA SER A 73 -16.42 -0.38 2.91
C SER A 73 -17.32 -1.59 3.07
N VAL A 74 -17.72 -1.86 4.31
CA VAL A 74 -18.81 -2.77 4.62
C VAL A 74 -20.09 -1.93 4.79
N ARG A 75 -21.23 -2.48 4.39
CA ARG A 75 -22.53 -1.83 4.53
C ARG A 75 -23.16 -2.20 5.87
#